data_AF-A0A2T2Z634-F1
#
_entry.id   AF-A0A2T2Z634-F1
#
_cell.length_a   1.000
_cell.length_b   1.000
_cell.length_c   1.000
_cell.angle_alpha   90.00
_cell.angle_beta   90.00
_cell.angle_gamma   90.00
#
_symmetry.space_group_name_H-M   'P 1'
#
loop_
_entity.id
_entity.type
_entity.pdbx_description
1 polymer ?
#
loop_
_entity_poly.entity_id
_entity_poly.type
_entity_poly.pdbx_seq_one_letter_code
_entity_poly.pdbx_strand_id
1 'polypeptide(L)'
;MKAERLVEESFELVARVRRARVFHPRGLWFSGRLHSAPAFERYFGDGERDVEVRLSKALGMPGRLPDAVGIGLRAQTPGGRWDLALASTPTGTLTRFFAIPVPSWRHATYGTLMAYRFDGGAPQWIFARPDADQPADASLATLREYTTTHGLGFTLTAGRLHGPEEPFANLRLTGETVAPPTEDAVDPTLHHPPGVALAPGFITRIRRSAYRGSREGRGAEKP
;
A
#
# COMPACT_ATOMS: atom_id res chain seq x y z
N MET A 1 -13.54 25.61 1.25
CA MET A 1 -14.23 25.78 -0.06
C MET A 1 -13.36 25.44 -1.27
N LYS A 2 -12.31 26.21 -1.66
CA LYS A 2 -11.47 25.86 -2.85
C LYS A 2 -10.49 24.69 -2.61
N ALA A 3 -9.88 24.62 -1.42
CA ALA A 3 -8.93 23.55 -1.08
C ALA A 3 -9.60 22.18 -0.90
N GLU A 4 -10.79 22.15 -0.28
CA GLU A 4 -11.58 20.92 -0.12
C GLU A 4 -12.05 20.36 -1.46
N ARG A 5 -12.46 21.22 -2.39
CA ARG A 5 -12.80 20.79 -3.77
C ARG A 5 -11.60 20.24 -4.52
N LEU A 6 -10.43 20.86 -4.38
CA LEU A 6 -9.21 20.37 -5.03
C LEU A 6 -8.81 18.98 -4.49
N VAL A 7 -8.99 18.76 -3.19
CA VAL A 7 -8.76 17.48 -2.51
C VAL A 7 -9.81 16.45 -2.93
N GLU A 8 -11.09 16.81 -3.01
CA GLU A 8 -12.16 15.93 -3.49
C GLU A 8 -12.00 15.57 -4.97
N GLU A 9 -11.69 16.53 -5.84
CA GLU A 9 -11.47 16.32 -7.27
C GLU A 9 -10.22 15.48 -7.53
N SER A 10 -9.16 15.66 -6.75
CA SER A 10 -7.97 14.79 -6.82
C SER A 10 -8.24 13.41 -6.22
N PHE A 11 -9.06 13.27 -5.17
CA PHE A 11 -9.53 11.98 -4.69
C PHE A 11 -10.45 11.28 -5.68
N GLU A 12 -11.29 12.00 -6.42
CA GLU A 12 -12.12 11.45 -7.48
C GLU A 12 -11.31 11.07 -8.72
N LEU A 13 -10.28 11.85 -9.05
CA LEU A 13 -9.35 11.51 -10.13
C LEU A 13 -8.56 10.27 -9.74
N VAL A 14 -8.02 10.20 -8.51
CA VAL A 14 -7.36 9.02 -7.93
C VAL A 14 -8.33 7.86 -7.79
N ALA A 15 -9.62 8.08 -7.46
CA ALA A 15 -10.63 7.03 -7.35
C ALA A 15 -11.13 6.54 -8.73
N ARG A 16 -11.19 7.39 -9.75
CA ARG A 16 -11.45 7.02 -11.15
C ARG A 16 -10.28 6.26 -11.74
N VAL A 17 -9.06 6.72 -11.46
CA VAL A 17 -7.80 6.03 -11.74
C VAL A 17 -7.75 4.68 -11.00
N ARG A 18 -8.20 4.59 -9.74
CA ARG A 18 -8.33 3.34 -8.96
C ARG A 18 -9.57 2.48 -9.28
N ARG A 19 -10.53 2.98 -10.06
CA ARG A 19 -11.68 2.21 -10.60
C ARG A 19 -11.37 1.59 -11.95
N ALA A 20 -10.36 2.10 -12.66
CA ALA A 20 -9.76 1.38 -13.76
C ALA A 20 -9.00 0.18 -13.17
N ARG A 21 -9.39 -1.04 -13.57
CA ARG A 21 -8.73 -2.32 -13.28
C ARG A 21 -7.29 -2.41 -13.87
N VAL A 22 -6.65 -1.27 -14.14
CA VAL A 22 -5.51 -1.11 -15.05
C VAL A 22 -4.49 -0.11 -14.48
N PHE A 23 -4.15 -0.20 -13.20
CA PHE A 23 -2.93 0.43 -12.67
C PHE A 23 -2.11 -0.60 -11.92
N HIS A 24 -0.81 -0.62 -12.22
CA HIS A 24 0.16 -1.69 -11.99
C HIS A 24 0.02 -2.94 -12.88
N PRO A 25 0.05 -2.84 -14.23
CA PRO A 25 0.07 -4.03 -15.09
C PRO A 25 1.28 -4.93 -14.85
N ARG A 26 2.37 -4.37 -14.30
CA ARG A 26 3.62 -5.07 -14.05
C ARG A 26 4.01 -4.94 -12.58
N GLY A 27 4.15 -6.07 -11.91
CA GLY A 27 4.63 -6.17 -10.53
C GLY A 27 5.02 -7.60 -10.23
N LEU A 28 5.80 -7.76 -9.17
CA LEU A 28 6.27 -9.04 -8.66
C LEU A 28 5.61 -9.27 -7.30
N TRP A 29 5.16 -10.51 -7.08
CA TRP A 29 4.66 -10.94 -5.79
C TRP A 29 5.77 -11.63 -5.01
N PHE A 30 5.81 -11.40 -3.72
CA PHE A 30 6.78 -11.96 -2.81
C PHE A 30 6.08 -12.48 -1.57
N SER A 31 6.62 -13.57 -1.03
CA SER A 31 6.33 -13.99 0.34
C SER A 31 7.33 -13.32 1.29
N GLY A 32 6.88 -13.04 2.50
CA GLY A 32 7.73 -12.42 3.50
C GLY A 32 7.20 -12.55 4.91
N ARG A 33 7.92 -11.91 5.82
CA ARG A 33 7.63 -11.84 7.25
C ARG A 33 7.55 -10.38 7.67
N LEU A 34 6.54 -10.06 8.46
CA LEU A 34 6.37 -8.77 9.10
C LEU A 34 6.46 -8.95 10.61
N HIS A 35 7.26 -8.10 11.25
CA HIS A 35 7.33 -8.00 12.70
C HIS A 35 6.88 -6.60 13.12
N SER A 36 5.75 -6.52 13.81
CA SER A 36 5.21 -5.23 14.28
C SER A 36 6.01 -4.66 15.43
N ALA A 37 6.07 -3.34 15.53
CA ALA A 37 6.54 -2.68 16.74
C ALA A 37 5.56 -2.92 17.90
N PRO A 38 6.01 -2.88 19.17
CA PRO A 38 5.15 -3.15 20.33
C PRO A 38 3.86 -2.33 20.38
N ALA A 39 3.91 -1.06 19.95
CA ALA A 39 2.74 -0.18 19.92
C ALA A 39 1.63 -0.64 18.95
N PHE A 40 1.97 -1.50 17.97
CA PHE A 40 1.06 -1.99 16.92
C PHE A 40 0.77 -3.49 17.00
N GLU A 41 1.35 -4.22 17.98
CA GLU A 41 1.10 -5.66 18.19
C GLU A 41 -0.38 -5.98 18.38
N ARG A 42 -1.17 -5.09 18.97
CA ARG A 42 -2.61 -5.31 19.10
C ARG A 42 -3.36 -5.47 17.77
N TYR A 43 -2.79 -4.98 16.67
CA TYR A 43 -3.40 -5.03 15.34
C TYR A 43 -2.83 -6.17 14.49
N PHE A 44 -1.53 -6.47 14.64
CA PHE A 44 -0.86 -7.54 13.91
C PHE A 44 -0.84 -8.86 14.67
N GLY A 45 -1.05 -8.84 15.98
CA GLY A 45 -0.75 -9.90 16.93
C GLY A 45 0.72 -9.93 17.36
N ASP A 46 1.04 -10.82 18.29
CA ASP A 46 2.37 -11.06 18.84
C ASP A 46 3.31 -11.81 17.88
N GLY A 47 4.58 -11.40 17.82
CA GLY A 47 5.61 -12.07 17.04
C GLY A 47 5.59 -11.74 15.54
N GLU A 48 6.04 -12.69 14.71
CA GLU A 48 6.10 -12.51 13.26
C GLU A 48 4.80 -12.93 12.56
N ARG A 49 4.51 -12.28 11.43
CA ARG A 49 3.36 -12.58 10.57
C ARG A 49 3.79 -12.85 9.15
N ASP A 50 3.24 -13.90 8.56
CA ASP A 50 3.41 -14.15 7.14
C ASP A 50 2.65 -13.09 6.35
N VAL A 51 3.32 -12.58 5.31
CA VAL A 51 2.78 -11.55 4.43
C VAL A 51 2.97 -11.91 2.97
N GLU A 52 2.04 -11.45 2.15
CA GLU A 52 2.18 -11.42 0.69
C GLU A 52 2.40 -9.97 0.29
N VAL A 53 3.44 -9.71 -0.49
CA VAL A 53 3.83 -8.35 -0.87
C VAL A 53 3.99 -8.25 -2.36
N ARG A 54 3.34 -7.25 -2.94
CA ARG A 54 3.44 -6.91 -4.35
C ARG A 54 4.25 -5.64 -4.53
N LEU A 55 5.41 -5.76 -5.17
CA LEU A 55 6.22 -4.62 -5.61
C LEU A 55 5.93 -4.31 -7.07
N SER A 56 5.70 -3.05 -7.41
CA SER A 56 5.22 -2.73 -8.76
C SER A 56 5.52 -1.32 -9.24
N LYS A 57 5.41 -1.15 -10.56
CA LYS A 57 5.48 0.13 -11.27
C LYS A 57 4.05 0.61 -11.56
N ALA A 58 3.72 1.82 -11.15
CA ALA A 58 2.37 2.37 -11.23
C ALA A 58 2.05 2.91 -12.63
N LEU A 59 2.96 3.67 -13.24
CA LEU A 59 2.79 4.20 -14.59
C LEU A 59 3.13 3.14 -15.65
N GLY A 60 3.98 2.16 -15.31
CA GLY A 60 4.34 1.07 -16.20
C GLY A 60 5.42 1.46 -17.22
N MET A 61 6.31 2.37 -16.85
CA MET A 61 7.46 2.76 -17.66
C MET A 61 8.34 1.53 -17.96
N PRO A 62 8.92 1.42 -19.15
CA PRO A 62 9.73 0.26 -19.51
C PRO A 62 11.10 0.26 -18.81
N GLY A 63 11.60 -0.94 -18.51
CA GLY A 63 12.95 -1.18 -18.01
C GLY A 63 13.33 -0.30 -16.81
N ARG A 64 14.48 0.37 -16.93
CA ARG A 64 15.13 1.13 -15.87
C ARG A 64 14.59 2.56 -15.72
N LEU A 65 13.66 3.00 -16.58
CA LEU A 65 13.14 4.36 -16.53
C LEU A 65 12.45 4.65 -15.19
N PRO A 66 12.60 5.88 -14.65
CA PRO A 66 11.90 6.30 -13.44
C PRO A 66 10.40 6.06 -13.54
N ASP A 67 9.82 5.62 -12.44
CA ASP A 67 8.37 5.37 -12.33
C ASP A 67 7.93 5.61 -10.89
N ALA A 68 6.63 5.86 -10.70
CA ALA A 68 6.05 5.75 -9.38
C ALA A 68 6.00 4.27 -9.01
N VAL A 69 6.64 3.88 -7.91
CA VAL A 69 6.69 2.49 -7.45
C VAL A 69 5.73 2.29 -6.29
N GLY A 70 5.28 1.06 -6.06
CA GLY A 70 4.31 0.78 -5.01
C GLY A 70 4.54 -0.55 -4.30
N ILE A 71 4.13 -0.57 -3.03
CA ILE A 71 4.08 -1.74 -2.15
C ILE A 71 2.60 -2.01 -1.85
N GLY A 72 2.08 -3.13 -2.33
CA GLY A 72 0.83 -3.70 -1.86
C GLY A 72 1.13 -4.83 -0.88
N LEU A 73 0.85 -4.64 0.40
CA LEU A 73 1.12 -5.63 1.44
C LEU A 73 -0.19 -6.23 1.93
N ARG A 74 -0.22 -7.55 2.10
CA ARG A 74 -1.28 -8.30 2.76
C ARG A 74 -0.70 -9.03 3.95
N ALA A 75 -1.18 -8.71 5.15
CA ALA A 75 -0.85 -9.43 6.37
C ALA A 75 -2.05 -10.27 6.84
N GLN A 76 -1.75 -11.48 7.29
CA GLN A 76 -2.70 -12.26 8.09
C GLN A 76 -2.55 -11.85 9.54
N THR A 77 -3.61 -11.30 10.13
CA THR A 77 -3.62 -10.86 11.54
C THR A 77 -4.66 -11.67 12.33
N PRO A 78 -4.59 -11.68 13.67
CA PRO A 78 -5.65 -12.28 14.50
C PRO A 78 -7.03 -11.70 14.23
N GLY A 79 -7.11 -10.42 13.83
CA GLY A 79 -8.34 -9.73 13.45
C GLY A 79 -8.79 -9.97 12.02
N GLY A 80 -8.12 -10.85 11.28
CA GLY A 80 -8.35 -11.13 9.86
C GLY A 80 -7.30 -10.50 8.94
N ARG A 81 -7.59 -10.48 7.64
CA ARG A 81 -6.69 -9.92 6.62
C ARG A 81 -6.56 -8.41 6.78
N TRP A 82 -5.33 -7.90 6.73
CA TRP A 82 -5.04 -6.47 6.60
C TRP A 82 -4.25 -6.19 5.33
N ASP A 83 -4.85 -5.40 4.45
CA ASP A 83 -4.19 -4.87 3.26
C ASP A 83 -3.66 -3.45 3.51
N LEU A 84 -2.42 -3.20 3.12
CA LEU A 84 -1.78 -1.89 3.10
C LEU A 84 -1.33 -1.57 1.67
N ALA A 85 -1.58 -0.35 1.22
CA ALA A 85 -1.11 0.12 -0.08
C ALA A 85 -0.29 1.39 0.08
N LEU A 86 0.98 1.31 -0.28
CA LEU A 86 1.93 2.41 -0.28
C LEU A 86 2.42 2.69 -1.70
N ALA A 87 2.71 3.96 -1.98
CA ALA A 87 3.31 4.41 -3.24
C ALA A 87 4.56 5.22 -2.93
N SER A 88 5.48 5.38 -3.89
CA SER A 88 6.59 6.31 -3.76
C SER A 88 6.06 7.73 -3.63
N THR A 89 6.30 8.36 -2.49
CA THR A 89 5.81 9.70 -2.16
C THR A 89 6.97 10.61 -1.76
N PRO A 90 6.84 11.92 -1.92
CA PRO A 90 7.71 12.88 -1.24
C PRO A 90 7.60 12.69 0.29
N THR A 91 8.64 13.09 1.02
CA THR A 91 8.63 13.09 2.50
C THR A 91 8.00 14.36 3.10
N GLY A 92 7.74 15.39 2.29
CA GLY A 92 7.17 16.65 2.74
C GLY A 92 5.75 16.50 3.31
N THR A 93 5.40 17.33 4.29
CA THR A 93 4.09 17.29 4.97
C THR A 93 2.91 17.50 4.04
N LEU A 94 3.03 18.43 3.07
CA LEU A 94 1.94 18.76 2.14
C LEU A 94 2.02 18.01 0.81
N THR A 95 3.14 17.35 0.52
CA THR A 95 3.41 16.72 -0.77
C THR A 95 3.27 15.20 -0.73
N ARG A 96 3.21 14.58 0.45
CA ARG A 96 3.04 13.13 0.68
C ARG A 96 1.69 12.53 0.21
N PHE A 97 0.79 13.36 -0.33
CA PHE A 97 -0.51 12.92 -0.84
C PHE A 97 -0.50 12.48 -2.31
N PHE A 98 0.62 12.66 -3.00
CA PHE A 98 0.77 12.32 -4.41
C PHE A 98 1.93 11.34 -4.61
N ALA A 99 1.74 10.39 -5.52
CA ALA A 99 2.81 9.50 -5.94
C ALA A 99 3.77 10.26 -6.87
N ILE A 100 5.07 10.04 -6.68
CA ILE A 100 6.13 10.64 -7.52
C ILE A 100 6.94 9.56 -8.22
N PRO A 101 7.45 9.82 -9.44
CA PRO A 101 8.45 8.98 -10.05
C PRO A 101 9.74 8.99 -9.24
N VAL A 102 10.35 7.82 -9.08
CA VAL A 102 11.66 7.66 -8.47
C VAL A 102 12.60 6.92 -9.42
N PRO A 103 13.91 7.21 -9.38
CA PRO A 103 14.86 6.57 -10.28
C PRO A 103 15.16 5.12 -9.89
N SER A 104 14.87 4.72 -8.64
CA SER A 104 15.25 3.40 -8.13
C SER A 104 14.42 2.89 -6.96
N TRP A 105 14.40 1.57 -6.76
CA TRP A 105 13.83 0.92 -5.57
C TRP A 105 14.56 1.34 -4.29
N ARG A 106 15.90 1.41 -4.33
CA ARG A 106 16.77 1.77 -3.19
C ARG A 106 16.51 3.17 -2.60
N HIS A 107 16.17 4.15 -3.43
CA HIS A 107 15.98 5.53 -2.96
C HIS A 107 14.51 5.91 -2.75
N ALA A 108 13.59 4.96 -2.93
CA ALA A 108 12.18 5.21 -2.79
C ALA A 108 11.80 5.34 -1.31
N THR A 109 11.15 6.45 -0.95
CA THR A 109 10.32 6.50 0.27
C THR A 109 8.89 6.20 -0.12
N TYR A 110 8.30 5.21 0.52
CA TYR A 110 6.92 4.81 0.27
C TYR A 110 6.02 5.39 1.35
N GLY A 111 4.85 5.87 0.98
CA GLY A 111 3.83 6.39 1.89
C GLY A 111 2.43 5.93 1.50
N THR A 112 1.57 5.77 2.50
CA THR A 112 0.13 5.59 2.26
C THR A 112 -0.45 6.91 1.76
N LEU A 113 -1.30 6.89 0.73
CA LEU A 113 -1.93 8.14 0.25
C LEU A 113 -3.09 8.60 1.15
N MET A 114 -3.65 7.67 1.92
CA MET A 114 -4.66 7.94 2.95
C MET A 114 -4.05 7.71 4.32
N ALA A 115 -4.57 8.42 5.31
CA ALA A 115 -4.22 8.18 6.70
C ALA A 115 -5.03 7.01 7.26
N TYR A 116 -4.51 6.41 8.32
CA TYR A 116 -5.18 5.46 9.18
C TYR A 116 -5.50 6.12 10.51
N ARG A 117 -6.60 5.71 11.12
CA ARG A 117 -6.94 5.99 12.51
C ARG A 117 -6.89 4.67 13.26
N PHE A 118 -6.17 4.69 14.36
CA PHE A 118 -6.01 3.59 15.29
C PHE A 118 -6.88 3.90 16.52
N ASP A 119 -7.90 3.08 16.76
CA ASP A 119 -8.92 3.24 17.80
C ASP A 119 -9.55 4.63 17.90
N GLY A 120 -9.86 5.24 16.75
CA GLY A 120 -10.43 6.59 16.71
C GLY A 120 -9.45 7.72 17.02
N GLY A 121 -8.17 7.40 17.25
CA GLY A 121 -7.09 8.35 17.45
C GLY A 121 -6.81 9.27 16.25
N ALA A 122 -5.79 10.10 16.38
CA ALA A 122 -5.39 11.06 15.35
C ALA A 122 -4.99 10.34 14.03
N PRO A 123 -5.24 10.93 12.85
CA PRO A 123 -4.80 10.35 11.59
C PRO A 123 -3.28 10.20 11.51
N GLN A 124 -2.82 9.02 11.10
CA GLN A 124 -1.42 8.67 10.91
C GLN A 124 -1.20 8.08 9.52
N TRP A 125 -0.10 8.45 8.88
CA TRP A 125 0.38 7.89 7.63
C TRP A 125 1.41 6.82 7.93
N ILE A 126 1.40 5.75 7.13
CA ILE A 126 2.41 4.71 7.22
C ILE A 126 3.43 4.94 6.11
N PHE A 127 4.70 4.85 6.48
CA PHE A 127 5.82 4.96 5.58
C PHE A 127 6.61 3.66 5.55
N ALA A 128 7.26 3.38 4.43
CA ALA A 128 8.26 2.33 4.33
C ALA A 128 9.53 2.90 3.69
N ARG A 129 10.69 2.51 4.24
CA ARG A 129 12.00 2.85 3.70
C ARG A 129 12.81 1.57 3.50
N PRO A 130 13.51 1.42 2.37
CA PRO A 130 14.37 0.26 2.13
C PRO A 130 15.60 0.29 3.04
N ASP A 131 16.05 -0.87 3.51
CA ASP A 131 17.18 -1.01 4.45
C ASP A 131 18.58 -0.81 3.79
N ALA A 132 18.65 -0.01 2.72
CA ALA A 132 19.80 0.27 1.84
C ALA A 132 20.18 -0.80 0.81
N ASP A 133 19.98 -2.09 1.07
CA ASP A 133 20.32 -3.18 0.13
C ASP A 133 19.17 -3.52 -0.84
N GLN A 134 19.02 -2.69 -1.87
CA GLN A 134 18.07 -2.91 -2.96
C GLN A 134 18.63 -2.39 -4.31
N PRO A 135 18.04 -2.76 -5.46
CA PRO A 135 18.49 -2.28 -6.76
C PRO A 135 18.46 -0.75 -6.91
N ALA A 136 19.50 -0.22 -7.57
CA ALA A 136 19.70 1.20 -7.82
C ALA A 136 19.03 1.71 -9.11
N ASP A 137 18.06 0.96 -9.66
CA ASP A 137 17.16 1.41 -10.72
C ASP A 137 15.73 0.93 -10.45
N ALA A 138 14.76 1.38 -11.25
CA ALA A 138 13.34 1.07 -11.05
C ALA A 138 12.86 -0.14 -11.89
N SER A 139 13.78 -0.99 -12.36
CA SER A 139 13.45 -2.15 -13.20
C SER A 139 12.89 -3.30 -12.38
N LEU A 140 11.82 -3.92 -12.86
CA LEU A 140 11.29 -5.16 -12.27
C LEU A 140 12.19 -6.36 -12.60
N ALA A 141 12.86 -6.36 -13.76
CA ALA A 141 13.78 -7.43 -14.11
C ALA A 141 15.00 -7.45 -13.18
N THR A 142 15.58 -6.28 -12.89
CA THR A 142 16.69 -6.13 -11.94
C THR A 142 16.25 -6.53 -10.53
N LEU A 143 15.02 -6.19 -10.13
CA LEU A 143 14.46 -6.59 -8.84
C LEU A 143 14.29 -8.11 -8.73
N ARG A 144 13.76 -8.75 -9.77
CA ARG A 144 13.64 -10.21 -9.86
C ARG A 144 15.01 -10.88 -9.77
N GLU A 145 15.98 -10.43 -10.56
CA GLU A 145 17.34 -10.98 -10.53
C GLU A 145 17.99 -10.83 -9.16
N TYR A 146 17.89 -9.63 -8.55
CA TYR A 146 18.43 -9.36 -7.22
C TYR A 146 17.86 -10.31 -6.15
N THR A 147 16.56 -10.57 -6.21
CA THR A 147 15.85 -11.42 -5.23
C THR A 147 16.09 -12.92 -5.40
N THR A 148 16.84 -13.33 -6.42
CA THR A 148 17.30 -14.74 -6.52
C THR A 148 18.37 -15.08 -5.49
N THR A 149 19.13 -14.09 -5.01
CA THR A 149 20.25 -14.29 -4.08
C THR A 149 20.19 -13.41 -2.83
N HIS A 150 19.30 -12.41 -2.79
CA HIS A 150 19.18 -11.45 -1.69
C HIS A 150 17.72 -11.31 -1.22
N GLY A 151 17.53 -11.07 0.08
CA GLY A 151 16.24 -10.63 0.60
C GLY A 151 16.00 -9.13 0.39
N LEU A 152 14.75 -8.69 0.47
CA LEU A 152 14.41 -7.26 0.50
C LEU A 152 13.93 -6.87 1.90
N GLY A 153 14.60 -5.91 2.51
CA GLY A 153 14.24 -5.34 3.81
C GLY A 153 13.60 -3.97 3.70
N PHE A 154 12.54 -3.74 4.48
CA PHE A 154 11.95 -2.42 4.67
C PHE A 154 11.67 -2.15 6.14
N THR A 155 12.08 -0.97 6.60
CA THR A 155 11.67 -0.39 7.88
C THR A 155 10.41 0.43 7.68
N LEU A 156 9.36 0.11 8.43
CA LEU A 156 8.08 0.83 8.40
C LEU A 156 7.90 1.70 9.64
N THR A 157 7.37 2.89 9.43
CA THR A 157 7.08 3.86 10.48
C THR A 157 5.68 4.43 10.32
N ALA A 158 5.11 4.93 11.41
CA ALA A 158 3.83 5.64 11.43
C ALA A 158 4.07 7.08 11.86
N GLY A 159 3.41 8.05 11.23
CA GLY A 159 3.59 9.46 11.56
C GLY A 159 2.31 10.26 11.37
N ARG A 160 2.06 11.21 12.25
CA ARG A 160 1.00 12.21 12.05
C ARG A 160 1.39 13.16 10.93
N LEU A 161 0.45 14.02 10.52
CA LEU A 161 0.73 15.05 9.52
C LEU A 161 1.90 15.95 9.96
N HIS A 162 1.89 16.33 11.23
CA HIS A 162 2.97 17.02 11.92
C HIS A 162 3.43 16.16 13.09
N GLY A 163 4.75 15.99 13.23
CA GLY A 163 5.35 15.27 14.34
C GLY A 163 6.38 14.23 13.88
N PRO A 164 7.08 13.62 14.86
CA PRO A 164 8.02 12.55 14.57
C PRO A 164 7.30 11.30 14.05
N GLU A 165 8.05 10.49 13.30
CA GLU A 165 7.64 9.15 12.94
C GLU A 165 8.01 8.18 14.06
N GLU A 166 7.12 7.25 14.38
CA GLU A 166 7.33 6.18 15.35
C GLU A 166 7.47 4.82 14.63
N PRO A 167 8.18 3.84 15.21
CA PRO A 167 8.28 2.50 14.63
C PRO A 167 6.91 1.85 14.43
N PHE A 168 6.67 1.30 13.24
CA PHE A 168 5.43 0.60 12.92
C PHE A 168 5.65 -0.90 12.75
N ALA A 169 6.60 -1.29 11.89
CA ALA A 169 6.95 -2.68 11.66
C ALA A 169 8.29 -2.80 10.92
N ASN A 170 8.87 -3.99 10.91
CA ASN A 170 9.92 -4.38 9.97
C ASN A 170 9.38 -5.43 9.01
N LEU A 171 9.72 -5.30 7.74
CA LEU A 171 9.27 -6.19 6.67
C LEU A 171 10.48 -6.82 5.99
N ARG A 172 10.48 -8.15 5.86
CA ARG A 172 11.50 -8.89 5.12
C ARG A 172 10.85 -9.78 4.07
N LEU A 173 11.31 -9.67 2.83
CA LEU A 173 10.86 -10.49 1.70
C LEU A 173 11.96 -11.46 1.32
N THR A 174 11.62 -12.73 1.10
CA THR A 174 12.61 -13.81 0.94
C THR A 174 12.58 -14.45 -0.44
N GLY A 175 11.47 -14.37 -1.19
CA GLY A 175 11.41 -14.96 -2.54
C GLY A 175 10.17 -14.55 -3.32
N GLU A 176 10.32 -14.50 -4.64
CA GLU A 176 9.21 -14.23 -5.55
C GLU A 176 8.22 -15.42 -5.53
N THR A 177 6.94 -15.11 -5.41
CA THR A 177 5.86 -16.09 -5.45
C THR A 177 5.53 -16.42 -6.91
N VAL A 178 5.67 -17.69 -7.30
CA VAL A 178 5.50 -18.17 -8.69
C VAL A 178 4.05 -18.07 -9.16
N ALA A 179 3.08 -18.09 -8.25
CA ALA A 179 1.66 -17.90 -8.54
C ALA A 179 1.13 -16.66 -7.82
N PRO A 180 0.50 -15.68 -8.51
CA PRO A 180 -0.15 -14.58 -7.83
C PRO A 180 -1.30 -15.11 -6.96
N PRO A 181 -1.61 -14.46 -5.82
CA PRO A 181 -2.72 -14.88 -4.97
C PRO A 181 -4.04 -14.87 -5.74
N THR A 182 -4.93 -15.82 -5.45
CA THR A 182 -6.25 -15.97 -6.12
C THR A 182 -7.12 -14.72 -6.11
N GLU A 183 -6.89 -13.81 -5.17
CA GLU A 183 -7.43 -12.45 -5.17
C GLU A 183 -6.31 -11.45 -5.48
N ASP A 184 -6.18 -11.06 -6.74
CA ASP A 184 -5.08 -10.21 -7.23
C ASP A 184 -5.03 -8.79 -6.62
N ALA A 185 -6.12 -8.32 -6.02
CA ALA A 185 -6.22 -6.95 -5.53
C ALA A 185 -5.90 -6.83 -4.03
N VAL A 186 -4.82 -6.11 -3.72
CA VAL A 186 -4.60 -5.51 -2.39
C VAL A 186 -5.54 -4.32 -2.26
N ASP A 187 -6.47 -4.37 -1.31
CA ASP A 187 -7.48 -3.33 -1.10
C ASP A 187 -7.57 -2.90 0.38
N PRO A 188 -6.85 -1.84 0.77
CA PRO A 188 -6.87 -1.33 2.15
C PRO A 188 -8.25 -0.78 2.57
N THR A 189 -9.16 -0.51 1.62
CA THR A 189 -10.50 -0.01 1.93
C THR A 189 -11.46 -1.09 2.39
N LEU A 190 -11.16 -2.36 2.08
CA LEU A 190 -11.96 -3.52 2.44
C LEU A 190 -11.34 -4.31 3.58
N HIS A 191 -10.02 -4.48 3.57
CA HIS A 191 -9.33 -5.38 4.51
C HIS A 191 -8.47 -4.58 5.49
N HIS A 192 -8.98 -4.39 6.71
CA HIS A 192 -8.27 -3.80 7.84
C HIS A 192 -8.79 -4.43 9.14
N PRO A 193 -7.96 -4.56 10.18
CA PRO A 193 -8.35 -5.20 11.43
C PRO A 193 -9.32 -4.32 12.24
N PRO A 194 -10.02 -4.90 13.22
CA PRO A 194 -10.82 -4.13 14.17
C PRO A 194 -10.03 -2.98 14.80
N GLY A 195 -10.69 -1.84 14.99
CA GLY A 195 -10.06 -0.63 15.55
C GLY A 195 -9.24 0.18 14.54
N VAL A 196 -8.99 -0.32 13.32
CA VAL A 196 -8.29 0.41 12.27
C VAL A 196 -9.28 0.94 11.24
N ALA A 197 -9.19 2.23 10.88
CA ALA A 197 -10.03 2.83 9.85
C ALA A 197 -9.22 3.76 8.95
N LEU A 198 -9.56 3.82 7.66
CA LEU A 198 -9.00 4.82 6.76
C LEU A 198 -9.65 6.19 6.95
N ALA A 199 -8.85 7.24 6.80
CA ALA A 199 -9.26 8.64 6.83
C ALA A 199 -8.87 9.37 5.53
N PRO A 200 -9.75 10.23 4.99
CA PRO A 200 -11.07 10.59 5.51
C PRO A 200 -12.13 9.51 5.25
N GLY A 201 -12.99 9.25 6.24
CA GLY A 201 -13.91 8.10 6.24
C GLY A 201 -15.02 8.13 5.18
N PHE A 202 -15.23 9.24 4.47
CA PHE A 202 -16.23 9.29 3.39
C PHE A 202 -15.83 8.41 2.19
N ILE A 203 -14.53 8.18 1.97
CA ILE A 203 -14.01 7.41 0.83
C ILE A 203 -14.39 5.93 0.96
N THR A 204 -14.28 5.35 2.16
CA THR A 204 -14.68 3.96 2.42
C THR A 204 -16.19 3.79 2.26
N ARG A 205 -16.98 4.80 2.64
CA ARG A 205 -18.45 4.82 2.48
C ARG A 205 -18.87 4.82 1.00
N ILE A 206 -18.20 5.59 0.15
CA ILE A 206 -18.47 5.64 -1.30
C ILE A 206 -18.21 4.27 -1.96
N ARG A 207 -17.12 3.58 -1.60
CA ARG A 207 -16.82 2.24 -2.15
C ARG A 207 -17.80 1.16 -1.67
N ARG A 208 -18.22 1.19 -0.40
CA ARG A 208 -19.26 0.28 0.11
C ARG A 208 -20.59 0.44 -0.64
N SER A 209 -20.95 1.69 -0.98
CA SER A 209 -22.14 1.99 -1.79
C SER A 209 -22.02 1.45 -3.23
N ALA A 210 -20.84 1.63 -3.86
CA ALA A 210 -20.59 1.15 -5.22
C ALA A 210 -20.61 -0.39 -5.34
N TYR A 211 -20.20 -1.11 -4.29
CA TYR A 211 -20.27 -2.58 -4.27
C TYR A 211 -21.69 -3.11 -4.02
N ARG A 212 -22.53 -2.39 -3.28
CA ARG A 212 -23.96 -2.74 -3.12
C ARG A 212 -24.69 -2.74 -4.47
N GLY A 213 -24.46 -1.71 -5.30
CA GLY A 213 -25.03 -1.65 -6.66
C GLY A 213 -24.50 -2.73 -7.62
N SER A 214 -23.24 -3.17 -7.46
CA SER A 214 -22.66 -4.26 -8.27
C SER A 214 -23.16 -5.67 -7.88
N ARG A 215 -23.78 -5.83 -6.71
CA ARG A 215 -24.44 -7.08 -6.31
C ARG A 215 -25.90 -7.12 -6.78
N GLU A 216 -26.59 -5.98 -6.78
CA GLU A 216 -27.95 -5.86 -7.33
C GLU A 216 -27.98 -6.07 -8.86
N GLY A 217 -26.95 -5.66 -9.59
CA GLY A 217 -26.81 -5.95 -11.02
C GLY A 217 -26.50 -7.41 -11.38
N ARG A 218 -26.25 -8.30 -10.40
CA ARG A 218 -26.02 -9.75 -10.60
C ARG A 218 -27.25 -10.61 -10.31
N GLY A 219 -28.38 -9.99 -9.92
CA GLY A 219 -29.65 -10.67 -9.64
C GLY A 219 -30.81 -10.25 -10.53
N ALA A 220 -30.55 -9.52 -11.62
CA ALA A 220 -31.57 -9.10 -12.58
C ALA A 220 -31.26 -9.62 -13.98
N GLU A 221 -31.20 -10.94 -14.14
CA GLU A 221 -31.81 -11.54 -15.32
C GLU A 221 -33.32 -11.43 -15.11
N LYS A 222 -33.95 -10.48 -15.82
CA LYS A 222 -35.40 -10.50 -16.00
C LYS A 222 -35.76 -11.53 -17.07
N PRO A 223 -36.92 -12.19 -16.93
CA PRO A 223 -37.37 -13.26 -17.82
C PRO A 223 -37.59 -12.81 -19.26
#